data_AF-A0A453D9E0-F1
#
_entry.id   AF-A0A453D9E0-F1
#
_cell.length_a   1.000
_cell.length_b   1.000
_cell.length_c   1.000
_cell.angle_alpha   90.00
_cell.angle_beta   90.00
_cell.angle_gamma   90.00
#
_symmetry.space_group_name_H-M   'P 1'
#
loop_
_entity.id
_entity.type
_entity.pdbx_description
1 polymer ?
#
loop_
_entity_poly.entity_id
_entity_poly.type
_entity_poly.pdbx_seq_one_letter_code
_entity_poly.pdbx_strand_id
1 'polypeptide(L)'
;MQIIADMSAQMNRRLLATELPEDLAGKRQLLSNKLVMIYEVAKEANCELEAIGNGSFPEEEDQRVLATEVVGTIEDLPNSHRRKLLSAGVFPEWVSSHTRRLLQIPGGLQKPNAVVAADGSGNFKTITEALNSVPKKSTARFVIYVKAGEYKEYVTVSKDQANVFMYGDGPTKTRVIGDKSNKGGFATIATRTFSAEGNGFICKSMGFVNTAGPDGHQAVALHVQGDMSVFFNCRFEGYQDTLYVHANRQFFRNCEVLGTIDFIFGNSAAVFQNCLMTVRKPMESQGNMVTAHGRTDPNMPTGIVLQGCKIVPEDALFPVRQTVPSYLGRPWKEYSRTVIMESTIGDLIKPEGWSEWMGDLGLKTLYYAEYANTGPGAGTSKRVTWPGYRVIGQAEATQFTAGVFIDGMSWLKNTGTPNVMGFIK
;
A
#
# COMPACT_ATOMS: atom_id res chain seq x y z
N MET A 1 22.22 27.00 2.55
CA MET A 1 22.48 25.75 1.82
C MET A 1 23.97 25.50 1.63
N GLN A 2 24.76 26.51 1.24
CA GLN A 2 26.23 26.39 1.13
C GLN A 2 26.93 25.73 2.34
N ILE A 3 26.61 26.14 3.58
CA ILE A 3 27.18 25.54 4.81
C ILE A 3 26.93 24.02 4.89
N ILE A 4 25.74 23.56 4.47
CA ILE A 4 25.36 22.14 4.51
C ILE A 4 26.15 21.35 3.45
N ALA A 5 26.34 21.91 2.25
CA ALA A 5 27.16 21.32 1.20
C ALA A 5 28.64 21.23 1.64
N ASP A 6 29.17 22.27 2.27
CA ASP A 6 30.56 22.27 2.73
C ASP A 6 30.78 21.26 3.86
N MET A 7 29.84 21.16 4.80
CA MET A 7 29.86 20.16 5.87
C MET A 7 29.77 18.73 5.32
N SER A 8 28.85 18.44 4.39
CA SER A 8 28.71 17.09 3.82
C SER A 8 29.94 16.68 3.03
N ALA A 9 30.52 17.57 2.24
CA ALA A 9 31.76 17.34 1.52
C ALA A 9 32.95 17.11 2.47
N GLN A 10 33.05 17.87 3.56
CA GLN A 10 34.09 17.68 4.57
C GLN A 10 33.95 16.35 5.31
N MET A 11 32.71 15.97 5.68
CA MET A 11 32.42 14.68 6.30
C MET A 11 32.75 13.51 5.36
N ASN A 12 32.43 13.63 4.07
CA ASN A 12 32.72 12.57 3.11
C ASN A 12 34.23 12.37 2.91
N ARG A 13 35.00 13.46 2.81
CA ARG A 13 36.47 13.41 2.74
C ARG A 13 37.08 12.71 3.98
N ARG A 14 36.57 13.00 5.18
CA ARG A 14 37.02 12.34 6.42
C ARG A 14 36.63 10.86 6.44
N LEU A 15 35.44 10.52 5.98
CA LEU A 15 34.96 9.14 5.91
C LEU A 15 35.82 8.28 4.97
N LEU A 16 36.19 8.82 3.80
CA LEU A 16 37.01 8.10 2.82
C LEU A 16 38.48 8.00 3.23
N ALA A 17 38.99 8.95 4.02
CA ALA A 17 40.34 8.92 4.56
C ALA A 17 40.52 8.01 5.79
N THR A 18 39.43 7.56 6.41
CA THR A 18 39.48 6.64 7.56
C THR A 18 39.76 5.22 7.10
N GLU A 19 40.84 4.61 7.61
CA GLU A 19 41.08 3.18 7.48
C GLU A 19 40.07 2.40 8.34
N LEU A 20 39.23 1.59 7.69
CA LEU A 20 38.22 0.76 8.33
C LEU A 20 38.46 -0.71 7.98
N PRO A 21 38.16 -1.64 8.92
CA PRO A 21 38.13 -3.08 8.65
C PRO A 21 37.28 -3.46 7.43
N GLU A 22 37.67 -4.53 6.73
CA GLU A 22 37.07 -4.96 5.45
C GLU A 22 35.56 -5.25 5.54
N ASP A 23 35.09 -5.75 6.68
CA ASP A 23 33.67 -6.04 6.96
C ASP A 23 32.79 -4.79 7.05
N LEU A 24 33.40 -3.60 7.22
CA LEU A 24 32.73 -2.31 7.25
C LEU A 24 32.82 -1.54 5.93
N ALA A 25 33.54 -2.05 4.92
CA ALA A 25 33.73 -1.40 3.63
C ALA A 25 32.39 -1.12 2.91
N GLY A 26 31.44 -2.07 2.96
CA GLY A 26 30.10 -1.90 2.38
C GLY A 26 29.28 -0.80 3.07
N LYS A 27 29.41 -0.68 4.40
CA LYS A 27 28.75 0.38 5.18
C LYS A 27 29.39 1.75 4.92
N ARG A 28 30.73 1.80 4.77
CA ARG A 28 31.45 3.02 4.35
C ARG A 28 30.98 3.51 2.99
N GLN A 29 30.83 2.61 2.01
CA GLN A 29 30.35 2.98 0.68
C GLN A 29 28.91 3.50 0.72
N LEU A 30 28.03 2.85 1.49
CA LEU A 30 26.64 3.30 1.65
C LEU A 30 26.56 4.69 2.28
N LEU A 31 27.36 4.96 3.31
CA LEU A 31 27.39 6.26 3.98
C LEU A 31 28.01 7.36 3.11
N SER A 32 29.05 7.03 2.34
CA SER A 32 29.65 7.92 1.34
C SER A 32 28.63 8.33 0.28
N ASN A 33 27.88 7.37 -0.28
CA ASN A 33 26.84 7.65 -1.28
C ASN A 33 25.75 8.58 -0.72
N LYS A 34 25.35 8.42 0.54
CA LYS A 34 24.39 9.32 1.20
C LYS A 34 24.94 10.74 1.38
N LEU A 35 26.21 10.88 1.78
CA LEU A 35 26.84 12.20 1.94
C LEU A 35 27.00 12.93 0.60
N VAL A 36 27.28 12.20 -0.49
CA VAL A 36 27.31 12.76 -1.86
C VAL A 36 25.92 13.24 -2.28
N MET A 37 24.86 12.47 -2.05
CA MET A 37 23.49 12.90 -2.34
C MET A 37 23.10 14.18 -1.59
N ILE A 38 23.46 14.28 -0.30
CA ILE A 38 23.20 15.49 0.50
C ILE A 38 23.97 16.70 -0.06
N TYR A 39 25.22 16.49 -0.49
CA TYR A 39 26.01 17.54 -1.15
C TYR A 39 25.34 18.03 -2.44
N GLU A 40 24.92 17.12 -3.32
CA GLU A 40 24.30 17.46 -4.61
C GLU A 40 22.99 18.23 -4.42
N VAL A 41 22.11 17.74 -3.54
CA VAL A 41 20.84 18.40 -3.24
C VAL A 41 21.05 19.79 -2.61
N ALA A 42 21.99 19.92 -1.67
CA ALA A 42 22.29 21.21 -1.06
C ALA A 42 22.90 22.21 -2.06
N LYS A 43 23.69 21.72 -3.02
CA LYS A 43 24.27 22.55 -4.08
C LYS A 43 23.21 23.02 -5.07
N GLU A 44 22.34 22.11 -5.54
CA GLU A 44 21.25 22.42 -6.47
C GLU A 44 20.29 23.44 -5.86
N ALA A 45 19.87 23.25 -4.60
CA ALA A 45 19.03 24.21 -3.89
C ALA A 45 19.71 25.57 -3.68
N ASN A 46 21.04 25.62 -3.56
CA ASN A 46 21.76 26.91 -3.48
C ASN A 46 21.77 27.64 -4.83
N CYS A 47 21.95 26.90 -5.94
CA CYS A 47 21.86 27.46 -7.29
C CYS A 47 20.46 28.02 -7.58
N GLU A 48 19.41 27.32 -7.19
CA GLU A 48 18.02 27.79 -7.36
C GLU A 48 17.75 29.06 -6.53
N LEU A 49 18.23 29.12 -5.29
CA LEU A 49 18.10 30.32 -4.45
C LEU A 49 18.84 31.54 -5.05
N GLU A 50 20.02 31.33 -5.63
CA GLU A 50 20.76 32.41 -6.31
C GLU A 50 20.06 32.85 -7.60
N ALA A 51 19.47 31.92 -8.35
CA ALA A 51 18.67 32.24 -9.54
C ALA A 51 17.41 33.07 -9.19
N ILE A 52 16.75 32.76 -8.07
CA ILE A 52 15.61 33.54 -7.55
C ILE A 52 16.08 34.95 -7.14
N GLY A 53 17.22 35.06 -6.45
CA GLY A 53 17.78 36.35 -6.03
C GLY A 53 18.16 37.27 -7.18
N ASN A 54 18.52 36.71 -8.34
CA ASN A 54 18.92 37.44 -9.54
C ASN A 54 17.75 37.74 -10.51
N GLY A 55 16.51 37.39 -10.13
CA GLY A 55 15.32 37.69 -10.93
C GLY A 55 15.18 36.88 -12.22
N SER A 56 15.96 35.81 -12.40
CA SER A 56 15.83 34.87 -13.50
C SER A 56 14.88 33.75 -13.10
N PHE A 57 13.60 33.86 -13.45
CA PHE A 57 12.63 32.77 -13.34
C PHE A 57 12.72 31.88 -14.59
N PRO A 58 12.95 30.57 -14.47
CA PRO A 58 12.66 29.64 -15.56
C PRO A 58 11.14 29.53 -15.75
N GLU A 59 10.68 29.47 -17.00
CA GLU A 59 9.28 29.18 -17.32
C GLU A 59 8.84 27.80 -16.77
N GLU A 60 7.54 27.63 -16.54
CA GLU A 60 6.88 26.54 -15.78
C GLU A 60 7.22 25.09 -16.18
N GLU A 61 8.02 24.84 -17.22
CA GLU A 61 8.41 23.49 -17.66
C GLU A 61 9.61 22.88 -16.90
N ASP A 62 10.33 23.63 -16.06
CA ASP A 62 11.56 23.14 -15.40
C ASP A 62 11.48 22.99 -13.87
N GLN A 63 10.28 22.95 -13.27
CA GLN A 63 10.12 22.68 -11.84
C GLN A 63 10.34 21.19 -11.50
N ARG A 64 11.60 20.78 -11.34
CA ARG A 64 11.96 19.56 -10.59
C ARG A 64 11.79 19.82 -9.10
N VAL A 65 10.62 19.51 -8.56
CA VAL A 65 10.41 19.53 -7.10
C VAL A 65 11.32 18.47 -6.45
N LEU A 66 12.33 18.94 -5.72
CA LEU A 66 13.23 18.15 -4.87
C LEU A 66 12.43 17.49 -3.72
N ALA A 67 11.94 16.28 -3.96
CA ALA A 67 11.50 15.37 -2.91
C ALA A 67 12.66 14.44 -2.53
N THR A 68 13.35 14.72 -1.42
CA THR A 68 14.27 13.74 -0.81
C THR A 68 14.03 13.64 0.69
N GLU A 69 13.51 12.49 1.11
CA GLU A 69 13.50 12.06 2.51
C GLU A 69 14.93 11.71 2.94
N VAL A 70 15.53 12.52 3.82
CA VAL A 70 16.73 12.13 4.57
C VAL A 70 16.28 11.69 5.97
N VAL A 71 16.24 10.38 6.20
CA VAL A 71 15.94 9.78 7.51
C VAL A 71 17.24 9.51 8.28
N GLY A 72 17.38 10.16 9.44
CA GLY A 72 18.27 9.78 10.56
C GLY A 72 19.28 10.85 11.00
N THR A 73 19.22 11.27 12.27
CA THR A 73 20.29 12.05 12.96
C THR A 73 20.95 11.20 14.06
N ILE A 74 22.19 11.55 14.39
CA ILE A 74 23.17 10.84 15.26
C ILE A 74 22.79 10.84 16.77
N GLU A 75 21.58 11.25 17.14
CA GLU A 75 21.17 11.41 18.55
C GLU A 75 20.64 10.13 19.22
N ASP A 76 20.55 9.00 18.51
CA ASP A 76 20.02 7.72 19.03
C ASP A 76 21.00 6.89 19.90
N LEU A 77 21.92 7.52 20.63
CA LEU A 77 22.73 6.83 21.65
C LEU A 77 22.05 6.93 23.03
N PRO A 78 21.74 5.80 23.70
CA PRO A 78 20.97 5.82 24.93
C PRO A 78 21.86 6.23 26.11
N ASN A 79 21.50 7.32 26.80
CA ASN A 79 22.04 7.61 28.11
C ASN A 79 20.95 7.57 29.18
N SER A 80 21.25 6.73 30.17
CA SER A 80 20.41 6.35 31.30
C SER A 80 20.13 7.49 32.27
N HIS A 81 18.99 7.36 32.96
CA HIS A 81 18.52 8.05 34.16
C HIS A 81 17.66 9.31 33.97
N ARG A 82 16.34 9.14 34.14
CA ARG A 82 15.53 9.83 35.18
C ARG A 82 14.08 9.32 35.16
N ARG A 83 13.63 8.75 36.28
CA ARG A 83 12.20 8.57 36.60
C ARG A 83 11.52 9.94 36.71
N LYS A 84 10.42 10.18 36.00
CA LYS A 84 9.36 11.11 36.42
C LYS A 84 7.97 10.62 35.98
N LEU A 85 7.00 10.99 36.80
CA LEU A 85 5.65 10.47 36.94
C LEU A 85 4.73 10.63 35.71
N LEU A 86 3.75 9.73 35.67
CA LEU A 86 2.61 9.69 34.75
C LEU A 86 1.75 10.96 34.80
N SER A 87 1.50 11.55 33.63
CA SER A 87 0.33 12.39 33.34
C SER A 87 -0.31 11.93 32.02
N ALA A 88 -1.62 11.90 31.98
CA ALA A 88 -2.43 11.47 30.83
C ALA A 88 -2.00 12.15 29.52
N GLY A 89 -1.77 11.36 28.47
CA GLY A 89 -1.52 11.84 27.10
C GLY A 89 -0.15 11.52 26.49
N VAL A 90 0.73 10.81 27.19
CA VAL A 90 2.06 10.47 26.64
C VAL A 90 2.00 9.14 25.89
N PHE A 91 2.19 9.19 24.57
CA PHE A 91 2.38 8.00 23.75
C PHE A 91 3.67 7.27 24.17
N PRO A 92 3.70 5.92 24.19
CA PRO A 92 4.90 5.16 24.48
C PRO A 92 6.09 5.57 23.59
N GLU A 93 7.32 5.49 24.10
CA GLU A 93 8.54 5.91 23.37
C GLU A 93 8.71 5.20 22.02
N TRP A 94 8.16 3.99 21.87
CA TRP A 94 8.18 3.24 20.62
C TRP A 94 7.24 3.79 19.53
N VAL A 95 6.34 4.73 19.86
CA VAL A 95 5.46 5.41 18.91
C VAL A 95 6.22 6.60 18.31
N SER A 96 6.62 6.47 17.05
CA SER A 96 7.37 7.52 16.34
C SER A 96 6.63 8.86 16.36
N SER A 97 7.37 9.97 16.32
CA SER A 97 6.82 11.33 16.25
C SER A 97 5.90 11.53 15.03
N HIS A 98 6.19 10.86 13.91
CA HIS A 98 5.35 10.84 12.72
C HIS A 98 4.04 10.07 12.95
N THR A 99 4.11 8.92 13.63
CA THR A 99 2.92 8.16 14.07
C THR A 99 2.08 8.96 15.07
N ARG A 100 2.71 9.72 15.97
CA ARG A 100 2.02 10.62 16.91
C ARG A 100 1.23 11.73 16.20
N ARG A 101 1.81 12.35 15.17
CA ARG A 101 1.09 13.34 14.32
C ARG A 101 -0.08 12.70 13.56
N LEU A 102 0.08 11.47 13.06
CA LEU A 102 -0.99 10.71 12.39
C LEU A 102 -2.09 10.19 13.34
N LEU A 103 -1.86 10.26 14.66
CA LEU A 103 -2.85 9.92 15.71
C LEU A 103 -3.55 11.17 16.26
N GLN A 104 -3.12 12.37 15.85
CA GLN A 104 -3.72 13.65 16.19
C GLN A 104 -4.68 14.09 15.08
N ILE A 105 -5.81 13.38 14.96
CA ILE A 105 -7.02 13.97 14.36
C ILE A 105 -7.50 15.09 15.32
N PRO A 106 -8.06 16.21 14.84
CA PRO A 106 -8.68 17.19 15.73
C PRO A 106 -9.73 16.49 16.62
N GLY A 107 -9.42 16.32 17.92
CA GLY A 107 -10.23 15.54 18.87
C GLY A 107 -9.54 14.39 19.60
N GLY A 108 -8.28 14.06 19.27
CA GLY A 108 -7.55 12.94 19.90
C GLY A 108 -8.05 11.56 19.47
N LEU A 109 -7.36 10.49 19.89
CA LEU A 109 -7.83 9.11 19.69
C LEU A 109 -9.21 8.97 20.34
N GLN A 110 -10.25 8.62 19.56
CA GLN A 110 -11.50 8.16 20.14
C GLN A 110 -11.17 6.98 21.07
N LYS A 111 -11.56 7.11 22.35
CA LYS A 111 -11.44 6.05 23.34
C LYS A 111 -12.05 4.77 22.73
N PRO A 112 -11.29 3.65 22.63
CA PRO A 112 -11.83 2.43 22.06
C PRO A 112 -13.01 1.94 22.88
N ASN A 113 -14.05 1.45 22.21
CA ASN A 113 -15.18 0.78 22.83
C ASN A 113 -14.78 -0.62 23.33
N ALA A 114 -13.88 -1.29 22.61
CA ALA A 114 -13.34 -2.59 22.95
C ALA A 114 -11.82 -2.64 22.70
N VAL A 115 -11.10 -3.30 23.60
CA VAL A 115 -9.67 -3.61 23.47
C VAL A 115 -9.49 -5.12 23.38
N VAL A 116 -8.80 -5.58 22.35
CA VAL A 116 -8.44 -6.98 22.14
C VAL A 116 -6.95 -7.14 22.45
N ALA A 117 -6.61 -8.11 23.29
CA ALA A 117 -5.21 -8.43 23.60
C ALA A 117 -5.05 -9.93 23.87
N ALA A 118 -4.22 -10.60 23.08
CA ALA A 118 -3.99 -12.04 23.21
C ALA A 118 -3.39 -12.43 24.58
N ASP A 119 -2.65 -11.51 25.20
CA ASP A 119 -2.05 -11.66 26.54
C ASP A 119 -3.05 -11.50 27.70
N GLY A 120 -4.32 -11.17 27.40
CA GLY A 120 -5.37 -10.96 28.41
C GLY A 120 -5.39 -9.56 29.04
N SER A 121 -4.55 -8.62 28.59
CA SER A 121 -4.51 -7.23 29.08
C SER A 121 -5.60 -6.31 28.50
N GLY A 122 -6.53 -6.87 27.72
CA GLY A 122 -7.65 -6.18 27.07
C GLY A 122 -9.01 -6.61 27.63
N ASN A 123 -10.09 -6.15 27.00
CA ASN A 123 -11.45 -6.62 27.30
C ASN A 123 -11.71 -8.03 26.75
N PHE A 124 -11.11 -8.36 25.61
CA PHE A 124 -11.28 -9.62 24.89
C PHE A 124 -9.94 -10.23 24.50
N LYS A 125 -9.88 -11.55 24.33
CA LYS A 125 -8.67 -12.24 23.86
C LYS A 125 -8.64 -12.37 22.34
N THR A 126 -9.80 -12.40 21.70
CA THR A 126 -9.94 -12.55 20.24
C THR A 126 -10.70 -11.38 19.60
N ILE A 127 -10.49 -11.15 18.30
CA ILE A 127 -11.21 -10.12 17.55
C ILE A 127 -12.67 -10.53 17.39
N THR A 128 -12.92 -11.82 17.18
CA THR A 128 -14.29 -12.37 17.08
C THR A 128 -15.14 -12.07 18.31
N GLU A 129 -14.58 -12.24 19.52
CA GLU A 129 -15.27 -11.87 20.77
C GLU A 129 -15.59 -10.38 20.85
N ALA A 130 -14.66 -9.51 20.45
CA ALA A 130 -14.91 -8.07 20.42
C ALA A 130 -16.00 -7.69 19.42
N LEU A 131 -16.03 -8.32 18.24
CA LEU A 131 -17.07 -8.10 17.24
C LEU A 131 -18.45 -8.54 17.74
N ASN A 132 -18.53 -9.61 18.53
CA ASN A 132 -19.79 -10.04 19.15
C ASN A 132 -20.36 -9.00 20.13
N SER A 133 -19.53 -8.07 20.63
CA SER A 133 -19.98 -6.96 21.49
C SER A 133 -20.46 -5.73 20.72
N VAL A 134 -20.30 -5.69 19.39
CA VAL A 134 -20.74 -4.57 18.55
C VAL A 134 -22.27 -4.50 18.57
N PRO A 135 -22.88 -3.37 18.96
CA PRO A 135 -24.32 -3.21 18.94
C PRO A 135 -24.85 -3.32 17.50
N LYS A 136 -25.77 -4.26 17.29
CA LYS A 136 -26.41 -4.45 15.98
C LYS A 136 -27.22 -3.21 15.60
N LYS A 137 -27.18 -2.84 14.31
CA LYS A 137 -27.94 -1.70 13.74
C LYS A 137 -27.58 -0.32 14.31
N SER A 138 -26.44 -0.17 15.00
CA SER A 138 -25.94 1.13 15.43
C SER A 138 -25.49 1.96 14.24
N THR A 139 -25.87 3.24 14.22
CA THR A 139 -25.34 4.24 13.28
C THR A 139 -24.06 4.89 13.78
N ALA A 140 -23.73 4.75 15.07
CA ALA A 140 -22.52 5.28 15.66
C ALA A 140 -21.31 4.40 15.34
N ARG A 141 -20.14 5.03 15.19
CA ARG A 141 -18.87 4.34 14.98
C ARG A 141 -18.47 3.53 16.21
N PHE A 142 -18.21 2.24 16.03
CA PHE A 142 -17.72 1.36 17.09
C PHE A 142 -16.22 1.10 16.91
N VAL A 143 -15.42 1.49 17.89
CA VAL A 143 -13.96 1.49 17.81
C VAL A 143 -13.39 0.28 18.53
N ILE A 144 -12.67 -0.57 17.79
CA ILE A 144 -11.96 -1.75 18.30
C ILE A 144 -10.45 -1.51 18.19
N TYR A 145 -9.77 -1.52 19.33
CA TYR A 145 -8.31 -1.53 19.37
C TYR A 145 -7.80 -2.96 19.53
N VAL A 146 -6.95 -3.42 18.62
CA VAL A 146 -6.33 -4.73 18.64
C VAL A 146 -4.84 -4.57 18.94
N LYS A 147 -4.38 -4.99 20.12
CA LYS A 147 -2.98 -4.87 20.49
C LYS A 147 -2.06 -5.71 19.60
N ALA A 148 -0.76 -5.48 19.71
CA ALA A 148 0.25 -6.33 19.08
C ALA A 148 0.05 -7.81 19.49
N GLY A 149 0.15 -8.70 18.50
CA GLY A 149 -0.10 -10.12 18.66
C GLY A 149 -0.42 -10.79 17.32
N GLU A 150 -0.30 -12.11 17.31
CA GLU A 150 -0.77 -12.96 16.23
C GLU A 150 -2.11 -13.60 16.60
N TYR A 151 -3.13 -13.27 15.82
CA TYR A 151 -4.50 -13.70 16.02
C TYR A 151 -4.84 -14.76 14.98
N LYS A 152 -4.71 -16.04 15.36
CA LYS A 152 -5.02 -17.19 14.51
C LYS A 152 -6.52 -17.46 14.53
N GLU A 153 -7.28 -16.69 13.74
CA GLU A 153 -8.74 -16.76 13.68
C GLU A 153 -9.26 -16.41 12.27
N TYR A 154 -10.45 -16.91 11.94
CA TYR A 154 -11.20 -16.51 10.74
C TYR A 154 -12.28 -15.52 11.14
N VAL A 155 -12.07 -14.25 10.79
CA VAL A 155 -12.89 -13.14 11.29
C VAL A 155 -13.84 -12.66 10.20
N THR A 156 -15.09 -12.38 10.57
CA THR A 156 -16.06 -11.72 9.69
C THR A 156 -16.71 -10.55 10.42
N VAL A 157 -16.50 -9.34 9.89
CA VAL A 157 -17.30 -8.16 10.21
C VAL A 157 -18.55 -8.22 9.33
N SER A 158 -19.64 -8.73 9.89
CA SER A 158 -20.85 -9.03 9.14
C SER A 158 -21.60 -7.78 8.69
N LYS A 159 -22.53 -7.94 7.74
CA LYS A 159 -23.31 -6.82 7.16
C LYS A 159 -24.12 -6.02 8.18
N ASP A 160 -24.52 -6.64 9.30
CA ASP A 160 -25.23 -5.98 10.40
C ASP A 160 -24.32 -5.19 11.37
N GLN A 161 -22.99 -5.27 11.17
CA GLN A 161 -21.95 -4.56 11.93
C GLN A 161 -21.38 -3.40 11.11
N ALA A 162 -22.21 -2.40 10.82
CA ALA A 162 -21.79 -1.20 10.10
C ALA A 162 -20.92 -0.27 10.97
N ASN A 163 -20.13 0.60 10.33
CA ASN A 163 -19.33 1.65 10.96
C ASN A 163 -18.32 1.16 12.02
N VAL A 164 -17.81 -0.06 11.89
CA VAL A 164 -16.72 -0.54 12.74
C VAL A 164 -15.41 0.11 12.31
N PHE A 165 -14.71 0.75 13.25
CA PHE A 165 -13.33 1.20 13.08
C PHE A 165 -12.40 0.32 13.89
N MET A 166 -11.55 -0.43 13.22
CA MET A 166 -10.58 -1.33 13.84
C MET A 166 -9.16 -0.81 13.62
N TYR A 167 -8.34 -0.77 14.67
CA TYR A 167 -6.93 -0.41 14.51
C TYR A 167 -5.98 -1.26 15.36
N GLY A 168 -4.75 -1.41 14.87
CA GLY A 168 -3.69 -2.15 15.54
C GLY A 168 -2.46 -1.31 15.90
N ASP A 169 -1.47 -1.98 16.50
CA ASP A 169 -0.18 -1.40 16.92
C ASP A 169 0.84 -1.29 15.77
N GLY A 170 0.46 -1.73 14.56
CA GLY A 170 1.29 -1.71 13.38
C GLY A 170 1.02 -2.92 12.48
N PRO A 171 1.12 -2.77 11.15
CA PRO A 171 0.76 -3.83 10.20
C PRO A 171 1.61 -5.10 10.32
N THR A 172 2.82 -5.02 10.88
CA THR A 172 3.69 -6.17 11.15
C THR A 172 3.60 -6.68 12.59
N LYS A 173 2.90 -5.97 13.48
CA LYS A 173 2.80 -6.28 14.91
C LYS A 173 1.45 -6.87 15.31
N THR A 174 0.37 -6.36 14.72
CA THR A 174 -1.00 -6.84 14.93
C THR A 174 -1.42 -7.59 13.67
N ARG A 175 -1.41 -8.93 13.70
CA ARG A 175 -1.62 -9.77 12.52
C ARG A 175 -2.76 -10.76 12.72
N VAL A 176 -3.70 -10.81 11.77
CA VAL A 176 -4.73 -11.87 11.69
C VAL A 176 -4.24 -12.93 10.70
N ILE A 177 -4.19 -14.19 11.13
CA ILE A 177 -3.52 -15.28 10.42
C ILE A 177 -4.49 -16.44 10.17
N GLY A 178 -4.58 -16.85 8.91
CA GLY A 178 -5.26 -18.07 8.48
C GLY A 178 -4.39 -18.87 7.51
N ASP A 179 -4.88 -20.06 7.14
CA ASP A 179 -4.16 -21.01 6.26
C ASP A 179 -5.10 -21.79 5.31
N LYS A 180 -6.39 -21.40 5.22
CA LYS A 180 -7.34 -22.06 4.30
C LYS A 180 -6.97 -21.78 2.87
N SER A 181 -7.14 -22.79 2.01
CA SER A 181 -6.79 -22.70 0.60
C SER A 181 -7.65 -23.60 -0.27
N ASN A 182 -7.62 -23.36 -1.58
CA ASN A 182 -8.34 -24.20 -2.54
C ASN A 182 -7.82 -25.63 -2.58
N LYS A 183 -6.51 -25.83 -2.52
CA LYS A 183 -5.91 -27.17 -2.42
C LYS A 183 -6.36 -27.91 -1.16
N GLY A 184 -6.65 -27.18 -0.09
CA GLY A 184 -7.23 -27.71 1.15
C GLY A 184 -8.72 -28.08 1.06
N GLY A 185 -9.35 -27.97 -0.11
CA GLY A 185 -10.76 -28.33 -0.34
C GLY A 185 -11.76 -27.20 -0.13
N PHE A 186 -11.30 -25.96 0.08
CA PHE A 186 -12.19 -24.80 0.24
C PHE A 186 -12.42 -24.09 -1.10
N ALA A 187 -13.65 -23.65 -1.38
CA ALA A 187 -13.86 -22.67 -2.45
C ALA A 187 -13.10 -21.36 -2.11
N THR A 188 -12.58 -20.64 -3.11
CA THR A 188 -11.80 -19.39 -2.90
C THR A 188 -12.45 -18.45 -1.90
N ILE A 189 -13.75 -18.21 -2.01
CA ILE A 189 -14.49 -17.32 -1.10
C ILE A 189 -14.46 -17.80 0.36
N ALA A 190 -14.37 -19.10 0.61
CA ALA A 190 -14.30 -19.70 1.94
C ALA A 190 -12.88 -19.72 2.53
N THR A 191 -11.87 -19.35 1.76
CA THR A 191 -10.47 -19.26 2.22
C THR A 191 -10.13 -17.98 2.97
N ARG A 192 -11.03 -16.98 2.93
CA ARG A 192 -10.85 -15.66 3.53
C ARG A 192 -10.46 -15.74 5.02
N THR A 193 -9.28 -15.23 5.34
CA THR A 193 -8.81 -15.10 6.74
C THR A 193 -9.60 -14.01 7.46
N PHE A 194 -9.77 -12.85 6.84
CA PHE A 194 -10.61 -11.76 7.34
C PHE A 194 -11.63 -11.33 6.28
N SER A 195 -12.86 -11.08 6.70
CA SER A 195 -13.95 -10.58 5.84
C SER A 195 -14.52 -9.27 6.38
N ALA A 196 -14.44 -8.19 5.59
CA ALA A 196 -15.07 -6.90 5.87
C ALA A 196 -16.34 -6.74 5.02
N GLU A 197 -17.50 -7.12 5.57
CA GLU A 197 -18.78 -7.10 4.87
C GLU A 197 -19.71 -5.95 5.33
N GLY A 198 -19.48 -5.44 6.54
CA GLY A 198 -20.18 -4.26 7.08
C GLY A 198 -19.81 -2.97 6.36
N ASN A 199 -20.81 -2.16 6.00
CA ASN A 199 -20.60 -0.86 5.36
C ASN A 199 -19.87 0.12 6.29
N GLY A 200 -19.03 0.98 5.71
CA GLY A 200 -18.25 1.98 6.45
C GLY A 200 -17.17 1.40 7.34
N PHE A 201 -16.71 0.16 7.06
CA PHE A 201 -15.61 -0.45 7.78
C PHE A 201 -14.32 0.34 7.55
N ILE A 202 -13.63 0.70 8.64
CA ILE A 202 -12.33 1.37 8.58
C ILE A 202 -11.33 0.48 9.30
N CYS A 203 -10.18 0.24 8.67
CA CYS A 203 -9.07 -0.48 9.28
C CYS A 203 -7.79 0.35 9.22
N LYS A 204 -7.02 0.37 10.31
CA LYS A 204 -5.72 1.06 10.38
C LYS A 204 -4.64 0.20 11.04
N SER A 205 -3.43 0.19 10.47
CA SER A 205 -2.25 -0.38 11.14
C SER A 205 -2.38 -1.85 11.53
N MET A 206 -2.96 -2.69 10.65
CA MET A 206 -3.10 -4.13 10.87
C MET A 206 -2.61 -4.95 9.67
N GLY A 207 -2.14 -6.17 9.96
CA GLY A 207 -1.74 -7.17 8.98
C GLY A 207 -2.79 -8.28 8.82
N PHE A 208 -3.03 -8.71 7.59
CA PHE A 208 -3.92 -9.83 7.26
C PHE A 208 -3.13 -10.83 6.42
N VAL A 209 -3.09 -12.08 6.86
CA VAL A 209 -2.12 -13.06 6.37
C VAL A 209 -2.82 -14.38 6.07
N ASN A 210 -2.63 -14.91 4.86
CA ASN A 210 -2.91 -16.30 4.56
C ASN A 210 -1.59 -17.06 4.31
N THR A 211 -1.34 -18.08 5.13
CA THR A 211 -0.08 -18.82 5.21
C THR A 211 -0.07 -20.11 4.38
N ALA A 212 -1.11 -20.37 3.58
CA ALA A 212 -1.21 -21.58 2.75
C ALA A 212 -0.05 -21.78 1.76
N GLY A 213 0.69 -20.71 1.44
CA GLY A 213 1.83 -20.76 0.54
C GLY A 213 1.43 -20.81 -0.95
N PRO A 214 2.42 -20.78 -1.86
CA PRO A 214 2.16 -20.83 -3.30
C PRO A 214 1.60 -22.19 -3.74
N ASP A 215 1.97 -23.26 -3.03
CA ASP A 215 1.43 -24.61 -3.20
C ASP A 215 -0.04 -24.73 -2.82
N GLY A 216 -0.60 -23.80 -2.03
CA GLY A 216 -1.99 -23.82 -1.59
C GLY A 216 -3.00 -23.45 -2.68
N HIS A 217 -2.54 -22.92 -3.82
CA HIS A 217 -3.38 -22.26 -4.83
C HIS A 217 -4.13 -21.07 -4.22
N GLN A 218 -5.40 -20.82 -4.59
CA GLN A 218 -6.17 -19.66 -4.14
C GLN A 218 -6.31 -19.65 -2.61
N ALA A 219 -5.87 -18.56 -1.97
CA ALA A 219 -5.84 -18.44 -0.52
C ALA A 219 -5.95 -16.96 -0.08
N VAL A 220 -7.16 -16.54 0.26
CA VAL A 220 -7.50 -15.13 0.51
C VAL A 220 -7.06 -14.69 1.92
N ALA A 221 -6.26 -13.63 2.00
CA ALA A 221 -5.88 -12.99 3.25
C ALA A 221 -6.97 -12.00 3.71
N LEU A 222 -7.46 -11.16 2.80
CA LEU A 222 -8.53 -10.21 3.07
C LEU A 222 -9.60 -10.24 1.97
N HIS A 223 -10.85 -10.37 2.40
CA HIS A 223 -12.05 -10.19 1.59
C HIS A 223 -12.77 -8.90 1.99
N VAL A 224 -13.12 -8.06 1.01
CA VAL A 224 -13.85 -6.81 1.26
C VAL A 224 -15.09 -6.72 0.38
N GLN A 225 -16.25 -6.53 1.02
CA GLN A 225 -17.54 -6.37 0.37
C GLN A 225 -18.30 -5.13 0.85
N GLY A 226 -18.04 -4.62 2.05
CA GLY A 226 -18.73 -3.45 2.58
C GLY A 226 -18.50 -2.20 1.71
N ASP A 227 -19.55 -1.41 1.48
CA ASP A 227 -19.42 -0.12 0.80
C ASP A 227 -18.73 0.92 1.69
N MET A 228 -18.02 1.87 1.07
CA MET A 228 -17.26 2.92 1.76
C MET A 228 -16.23 2.36 2.75
N SER A 229 -15.60 1.24 2.39
CA SER A 229 -14.56 0.62 3.22
C SER A 229 -13.21 1.30 3.04
N VAL A 230 -12.47 1.51 4.13
CA VAL A 230 -11.14 2.13 4.11
C VAL A 230 -10.09 1.27 4.81
N PHE A 231 -8.91 1.18 4.21
CA PHE A 231 -7.74 0.57 4.81
C PHE A 231 -6.57 1.57 4.77
N PHE A 232 -5.96 1.86 5.92
CA PHE A 232 -4.85 2.79 6.03
C PHE A 232 -3.66 2.18 6.76
N ASN A 233 -2.47 2.20 6.14
CA ASN A 233 -1.26 1.60 6.74
C ASN A 233 -1.47 0.11 7.10
N CYS A 234 -2.17 -0.62 6.22
CA CYS A 234 -2.41 -2.05 6.39
C CYS A 234 -1.50 -2.88 5.50
N ARG A 235 -1.31 -4.16 5.85
CA ARG A 235 -0.50 -5.09 5.07
C ARG A 235 -1.29 -6.37 4.79
N PHE A 236 -1.30 -6.81 3.54
CA PHE A 236 -2.01 -8.01 3.10
C PHE A 236 -1.00 -8.99 2.52
N GLU A 237 -0.87 -10.16 3.16
CA GLU A 237 0.16 -11.14 2.86
C GLU A 237 -0.45 -12.45 2.39
N GLY A 238 -0.11 -12.85 1.17
CA GLY A 238 -0.46 -14.16 0.63
C GLY A 238 0.43 -14.52 -0.56
N TYR A 239 -0.11 -15.40 -1.40
CA TYR A 239 0.45 -15.77 -2.70
C TYR A 239 -0.63 -15.55 -3.76
N GLN A 240 -1.32 -16.61 -4.18
CA GLN A 240 -2.43 -16.52 -5.12
C GLN A 240 -3.69 -16.00 -4.42
N ASP A 241 -4.40 -15.06 -5.06
CA ASP A 241 -5.69 -14.51 -4.60
C ASP A 241 -5.62 -13.79 -3.23
N THR A 242 -4.54 -13.04 -2.96
CA THR A 242 -4.30 -12.43 -1.63
C THR A 242 -5.41 -11.46 -1.16
N LEU A 243 -5.79 -10.50 -2.01
CA LEU A 243 -6.75 -9.44 -1.68
C LEU A 243 -7.97 -9.50 -2.62
N TYR A 244 -9.12 -9.87 -2.06
CA TYR A 244 -10.37 -9.94 -2.80
C TYR A 244 -11.22 -8.69 -2.58
N VAL A 245 -11.09 -7.72 -3.49
CA VAL A 245 -11.92 -6.51 -3.58
C VAL A 245 -13.26 -6.85 -4.24
N HIS A 246 -14.12 -7.55 -3.51
CA HIS A 246 -15.31 -8.22 -4.05
C HIS A 246 -16.28 -7.25 -4.73
N ALA A 247 -16.74 -6.22 -4.02
CA ALA A 247 -17.84 -5.36 -4.45
C ALA A 247 -17.81 -3.99 -3.77
N ASN A 248 -18.65 -3.07 -4.26
CA ASN A 248 -18.88 -1.71 -3.73
C ASN A 248 -17.62 -0.81 -3.76
N ARG A 249 -17.66 0.36 -3.13
CA ARG A 249 -16.57 1.34 -3.15
C ARG A 249 -15.57 1.09 -2.02
N GLN A 250 -14.29 1.08 -2.36
CA GLN A 250 -13.21 0.76 -1.42
C GLN A 250 -12.01 1.68 -1.65
N PHE A 251 -11.34 2.08 -0.56
CA PHE A 251 -10.18 2.94 -0.61
C PHE A 251 -9.02 2.39 0.24
N PHE A 252 -7.86 2.26 -0.37
CA PHE A 252 -6.64 1.74 0.27
C PHE A 252 -5.56 2.81 0.21
N ARG A 253 -5.00 3.20 1.36
CA ARG A 253 -3.98 4.25 1.45
C ARG A 253 -2.76 3.77 2.22
N ASN A 254 -1.57 3.97 1.67
CA ASN A 254 -0.30 3.59 2.31
C ASN A 254 -0.29 2.11 2.74
N CYS A 255 -0.93 1.25 1.97
CA CYS A 255 -0.98 -0.19 2.26
C CYS A 255 0.09 -0.93 1.46
N GLU A 256 0.41 -2.14 1.91
CA GLU A 256 1.24 -3.07 1.15
C GLU A 256 0.44 -4.34 0.82
N VAL A 257 0.47 -4.75 -0.44
CA VAL A 257 -0.14 -6.00 -0.91
C VAL A 257 0.97 -6.90 -1.45
N LEU A 258 1.08 -8.10 -0.90
CA LEU A 258 2.08 -9.09 -1.30
C LEU A 258 1.40 -10.31 -1.90
N GLY A 259 1.80 -10.71 -3.10
CA GLY A 259 1.29 -11.93 -3.71
C GLY A 259 1.92 -12.29 -5.05
N THR A 260 1.35 -13.29 -5.72
CA THR A 260 1.86 -13.86 -6.98
C THR A 260 0.84 -13.77 -8.10
N ILE A 261 -0.10 -14.72 -8.14
CA ILE A 261 -1.14 -14.84 -9.17
C ILE A 261 -2.39 -14.11 -8.69
N ASP A 262 -2.91 -13.21 -9.51
CA ASP A 262 -4.18 -12.50 -9.33
C ASP A 262 -4.35 -11.89 -7.93
N PHE A 263 -3.26 -11.35 -7.36
CA PHE A 263 -3.24 -11.08 -5.92
C PHE A 263 -4.06 -9.87 -5.49
N ILE A 264 -4.55 -9.06 -6.45
CA ILE A 264 -5.63 -8.09 -6.27
C ILE A 264 -6.74 -8.41 -7.28
N PHE A 265 -7.88 -8.92 -6.82
CA PHE A 265 -8.93 -9.41 -7.72
C PHE A 265 -10.33 -9.15 -7.17
N GLY A 266 -11.34 -9.18 -8.04
CA GLY A 266 -12.73 -8.92 -7.69
C GLY A 266 -13.41 -7.92 -8.63
N ASN A 267 -14.55 -7.36 -8.20
CA ASN A 267 -15.40 -6.47 -9.01
C ASN A 267 -15.86 -5.24 -8.20
N SER A 268 -14.99 -4.71 -7.33
CA SER A 268 -15.19 -3.45 -6.61
C SER A 268 -14.89 -2.23 -7.49
N ALA A 269 -15.42 -1.06 -7.12
CA ALA A 269 -14.78 0.21 -7.44
C ALA A 269 -13.70 0.49 -6.36
N ALA A 270 -12.47 0.05 -6.62
CA ALA A 270 -11.37 0.09 -5.65
C ALA A 270 -10.27 1.05 -6.10
N VAL A 271 -9.90 2.00 -5.23
CA VAL A 271 -8.78 2.92 -5.46
C VAL A 271 -7.69 2.66 -4.44
N PHE A 272 -6.47 2.42 -4.93
CA PHE A 272 -5.25 2.29 -4.16
C PHE A 272 -4.41 3.55 -4.36
N GLN A 273 -4.08 4.24 -3.27
CA GLN A 273 -3.24 5.44 -3.30
C GLN A 273 -1.98 5.26 -2.47
N ASN A 274 -0.83 5.55 -3.08
CA ASN A 274 0.47 5.46 -2.41
C ASN A 274 0.70 4.09 -1.73
N CYS A 275 0.26 3.02 -2.40
CA CYS A 275 0.42 1.65 -1.93
C CYS A 275 1.66 1.00 -2.56
N LEU A 276 2.16 -0.04 -1.90
CA LEU A 276 3.25 -0.88 -2.36
C LEU A 276 2.71 -2.25 -2.78
N MET A 277 2.99 -2.64 -4.02
CA MET A 277 2.59 -3.90 -4.62
C MET A 277 3.86 -4.73 -4.74
N THR A 278 4.06 -5.63 -3.78
CA THR A 278 5.26 -6.46 -3.68
C THR A 278 4.99 -7.80 -4.36
N VAL A 279 5.51 -7.97 -5.56
CA VAL A 279 5.35 -9.19 -6.36
C VAL A 279 6.30 -10.26 -5.85
N ARG A 280 5.74 -11.38 -5.42
CA ARG A 280 6.50 -12.47 -4.80
C ARG A 280 7.02 -13.47 -5.83
N LYS A 281 7.98 -14.30 -5.43
CA LYS A 281 8.44 -15.43 -6.23
C LYS A 281 7.33 -16.52 -6.25
N PRO A 282 6.79 -16.86 -7.42
CA PRO A 282 5.80 -17.92 -7.55
C PRO A 282 6.48 -19.30 -7.61
N MET A 283 5.70 -20.36 -7.80
CA MET A 283 6.27 -21.68 -8.08
C MET A 283 6.93 -21.71 -9.47
N GLU A 284 7.71 -22.75 -9.74
CA GLU A 284 8.25 -22.99 -11.07
C GLU A 284 7.14 -23.06 -12.13
N SER A 285 7.42 -22.53 -13.31
CA SER A 285 6.47 -22.46 -14.45
C SER A 285 5.22 -21.59 -14.24
N GLN A 286 5.11 -20.88 -13.11
CA GLN A 286 4.05 -19.88 -12.89
C GLN A 286 4.51 -18.47 -13.29
N GLY A 287 3.54 -17.61 -13.56
CA GLY A 287 3.73 -16.18 -13.73
C GLY A 287 2.95 -15.38 -12.69
N ASN A 288 3.28 -14.11 -12.55
CA ASN A 288 2.61 -13.20 -11.61
C ASN A 288 1.65 -12.26 -12.33
N MET A 289 0.52 -11.98 -11.69
CA MET A 289 -0.49 -11.03 -12.16
C MET A 289 -0.85 -10.12 -11.00
N VAL A 290 -0.53 -8.82 -11.12
CA VAL A 290 -0.86 -7.86 -10.06
C VAL A 290 -2.37 -7.73 -9.88
N THR A 291 -3.11 -7.70 -10.98
CA THR A 291 -4.57 -7.54 -10.95
C THR A 291 -5.33 -8.58 -11.78
N ALA A 292 -6.52 -8.94 -11.32
CA ALA A 292 -7.50 -9.72 -12.08
C ALA A 292 -8.91 -9.17 -11.88
N HIS A 293 -9.25 -8.07 -12.58
CA HIS A 293 -10.55 -7.43 -12.42
C HIS A 293 -11.67 -8.21 -13.12
N GLY A 294 -12.79 -8.40 -12.42
CA GLY A 294 -13.88 -9.32 -12.75
C GLY A 294 -15.19 -8.65 -13.16
N ARG A 295 -15.15 -7.48 -13.83
CA ARG A 295 -16.36 -6.82 -14.33
C ARG A 295 -16.99 -7.59 -15.50
N THR A 296 -18.25 -7.95 -15.36
CA THR A 296 -19.01 -8.77 -16.31
C THR A 296 -19.99 -7.97 -17.18
N ASP A 297 -20.28 -6.73 -16.82
CA ASP A 297 -21.24 -5.87 -17.54
C ASP A 297 -20.62 -4.47 -17.72
N PRO A 298 -20.69 -3.86 -18.92
CA PRO A 298 -20.08 -2.56 -19.20
C PRO A 298 -20.67 -1.42 -18.35
N ASN A 299 -21.92 -1.56 -17.89
CA ASN A 299 -22.64 -0.55 -17.11
C ASN A 299 -22.27 -0.59 -15.62
N MET A 300 -21.54 -1.60 -15.15
CA MET A 300 -21.05 -1.63 -13.77
C MET A 300 -19.97 -0.55 -13.58
N PRO A 301 -20.12 0.36 -12.60
CA PRO A 301 -19.16 1.42 -12.33
C PRO A 301 -17.95 0.91 -11.51
N THR A 302 -17.46 -0.30 -11.81
CA THR A 302 -16.43 -1.01 -11.04
C THR A 302 -15.09 -1.03 -11.79
N GLY A 303 -13.99 -1.19 -11.08
CA GLY A 303 -12.64 -1.13 -11.60
C GLY A 303 -11.61 -1.10 -10.49
N ILE A 304 -10.39 -1.54 -10.80
CA ILE A 304 -9.23 -1.37 -9.92
C ILE A 304 -8.39 -0.20 -10.42
N VAL A 305 -8.14 0.79 -9.57
CA VAL A 305 -7.27 1.92 -9.86
C VAL A 305 -6.05 1.90 -8.93
N LEU A 306 -4.85 1.84 -9.50
CA LEU A 306 -3.59 1.97 -8.77
C LEU A 306 -2.99 3.35 -9.07
N GLN A 307 -3.08 4.27 -8.11
CA GLN A 307 -2.66 5.67 -8.27
C GLN A 307 -1.47 6.01 -7.36
N GLY A 308 -0.38 6.52 -7.94
CA GLY A 308 0.84 6.87 -7.19
C GLY A 308 1.43 5.69 -6.41
N CYS A 309 1.21 4.47 -6.89
CA CYS A 309 1.67 3.25 -6.23
C CYS A 309 3.06 2.85 -6.71
N LYS A 310 3.67 1.86 -6.06
CA LYS A 310 4.93 1.24 -6.49
C LYS A 310 4.73 -0.25 -6.73
N ILE A 311 5.13 -0.76 -7.89
CA ILE A 311 5.10 -2.18 -8.21
C ILE A 311 6.54 -2.69 -8.28
N VAL A 312 6.92 -3.57 -7.35
CA VAL A 312 8.31 -4.00 -7.17
C VAL A 312 8.37 -5.52 -6.91
N PRO A 313 9.48 -6.19 -7.25
CA PRO A 313 9.69 -7.58 -6.83
C PRO A 313 10.06 -7.65 -5.35
N GLU A 314 9.71 -8.74 -4.67
CA GLU A 314 10.33 -9.08 -3.39
C GLU A 314 11.80 -9.53 -3.59
N ASP A 315 12.58 -9.54 -2.51
CA ASP A 315 13.99 -9.90 -2.53
C ASP A 315 14.25 -11.28 -3.15
N ALA A 316 13.39 -12.26 -2.89
CA ALA A 316 13.50 -13.61 -3.45
C ALA A 316 13.19 -13.69 -4.96
N LEU A 317 12.33 -12.79 -5.47
CA LEU A 317 12.03 -12.70 -6.90
C LEU A 317 13.13 -11.91 -7.63
N PHE A 318 13.73 -10.90 -6.97
CA PHE A 318 14.64 -9.95 -7.62
C PHE A 318 15.71 -10.60 -8.51
N PRO A 319 16.47 -11.63 -8.08
CA PRO A 319 17.51 -12.27 -8.91
C PRO A 319 17.00 -12.94 -10.19
N VAL A 320 15.72 -13.36 -10.21
CA VAL A 320 15.10 -14.12 -11.31
C VAL A 320 13.94 -13.37 -11.95
N ARG A 321 13.75 -12.09 -11.61
CA ARG A 321 12.58 -11.28 -12.01
C ARG A 321 12.45 -11.09 -13.52
N GLN A 322 13.56 -11.21 -14.25
CA GLN A 322 13.59 -11.10 -15.71
C GLN A 322 13.20 -12.41 -16.42
N THR A 323 13.28 -13.55 -15.71
CA THR A 323 12.93 -14.88 -16.26
C THR A 323 11.55 -15.34 -15.81
N VAL A 324 11.07 -14.88 -14.65
CA VAL A 324 9.70 -15.15 -14.17
C VAL A 324 8.74 -14.13 -14.78
N PRO A 325 7.78 -14.55 -15.63
CA PRO A 325 6.89 -13.61 -16.29
C PRO A 325 5.97 -12.92 -15.26
N SER A 326 5.99 -11.60 -15.22
CA SER A 326 5.13 -10.79 -14.34
C SER A 326 4.40 -9.71 -15.13
N TYR A 327 3.11 -9.55 -14.88
CA TYR A 327 2.23 -8.62 -15.60
C TYR A 327 1.42 -7.75 -14.65
N LEU A 328 0.98 -6.59 -15.14
CA LEU A 328 0.10 -5.65 -14.45
C LEU A 328 -1.29 -6.24 -14.19
N GLY A 329 -1.74 -7.17 -15.04
CA GLY A 329 -2.94 -7.95 -14.81
C GLY A 329 -3.43 -8.72 -16.02
N ARG A 330 -4.60 -9.35 -15.83
CA ARG A 330 -5.30 -10.14 -16.85
C ARG A 330 -6.83 -10.14 -16.68
N PRO A 331 -7.61 -10.29 -17.77
CA PRO A 331 -9.06 -10.06 -17.73
C PRO A 331 -9.83 -11.28 -17.22
N TRP A 332 -10.04 -11.38 -15.90
CA TRP A 332 -10.85 -12.47 -15.32
C TRP A 332 -12.26 -12.54 -15.92
N LYS A 333 -12.82 -11.40 -16.32
CA LYS A 333 -14.13 -11.30 -16.99
C LYS A 333 -14.07 -10.35 -18.18
N GLU A 334 -15.04 -10.49 -19.08
CA GLU A 334 -15.09 -9.87 -20.41
C GLU A 334 -14.88 -8.34 -20.40
N TYR A 335 -15.48 -7.63 -19.44
CA TYR A 335 -15.39 -6.17 -19.35
C TYR A 335 -14.37 -5.71 -18.30
N SER A 336 -13.33 -6.50 -18.06
CA SER A 336 -12.27 -6.19 -17.08
C SER A 336 -11.79 -4.75 -17.20
N ARG A 337 -11.50 -4.10 -16.06
CA ARG A 337 -11.19 -2.68 -16.01
C ARG A 337 -10.16 -2.41 -14.93
N THR A 338 -8.96 -2.04 -15.35
CA THR A 338 -7.84 -1.72 -14.48
C THR A 338 -7.13 -0.49 -15.02
N VAL A 339 -6.85 0.47 -14.14
CA VAL A 339 -6.10 1.67 -14.47
C VAL A 339 -4.89 1.78 -13.56
N ILE A 340 -3.71 1.98 -14.13
CA ILE A 340 -2.47 2.19 -13.38
C ILE A 340 -1.94 3.56 -13.76
N MET A 341 -1.92 4.48 -12.81
CA MET A 341 -1.61 5.88 -13.06
C MET A 341 -0.67 6.47 -12.02
N GLU A 342 0.16 7.41 -12.46
CA GLU A 342 1.13 8.15 -11.63
C GLU A 342 2.09 7.25 -10.84
N SER A 343 2.17 5.97 -11.21
CA SER A 343 2.81 4.92 -10.41
C SER A 343 4.24 4.66 -10.87
N THR A 344 5.05 4.07 -9.99
CA THR A 344 6.39 3.57 -10.36
C THR A 344 6.31 2.08 -10.65
N ILE A 345 6.72 1.67 -11.84
CA ILE A 345 6.68 0.28 -12.30
C ILE A 345 8.11 -0.24 -12.41
N GLY A 346 8.44 -1.25 -11.60
CA GLY A 346 9.73 -1.92 -11.61
C GLY A 346 9.99 -2.70 -12.92
N ASP A 347 11.24 -3.09 -13.13
CA ASP A 347 11.69 -3.77 -14.35
C ASP A 347 11.26 -5.25 -14.43
N LEU A 348 10.59 -5.77 -13.40
CA LEU A 348 10.02 -7.12 -13.39
C LEU A 348 8.83 -7.27 -14.37
N ILE A 349 8.15 -6.16 -14.70
CA ILE A 349 6.97 -6.20 -15.55
C ILE A 349 7.41 -6.39 -16.99
N LYS A 350 6.88 -7.45 -17.61
CA LYS A 350 7.09 -7.78 -19.01
C LYS A 350 6.73 -6.59 -19.92
N PRO A 351 7.47 -6.32 -21.01
CA PRO A 351 7.18 -5.20 -21.91
C PRO A 351 5.74 -5.18 -22.45
N GLU A 352 5.15 -6.35 -22.66
CA GLU A 352 3.75 -6.55 -23.06
C GLU A 352 2.78 -5.94 -22.03
N GLY A 353 3.17 -5.86 -20.76
CA GLY A 353 2.47 -5.22 -19.65
C GLY A 353 1.31 -6.04 -19.10
N TRP A 354 0.48 -6.60 -19.97
CA TRP A 354 -0.76 -7.30 -19.63
C TRP A 354 -0.74 -8.71 -20.22
N SER A 355 -1.40 -9.67 -19.56
CA SER A 355 -1.52 -11.03 -20.07
C SER A 355 -2.96 -11.39 -20.44
N GLU A 356 -3.10 -12.29 -21.40
CA GLU A 356 -4.39 -12.89 -21.71
C GLU A 356 -4.89 -13.70 -20.50
N TRP A 357 -6.21 -13.84 -20.39
CA TRP A 357 -6.82 -14.78 -19.45
C TRP A 357 -6.92 -16.17 -20.08
N MET A 358 -7.64 -16.26 -21.20
CA MET A 358 -7.82 -17.47 -22.00
C MET A 358 -8.17 -17.05 -23.43
N GLY A 359 -7.20 -17.13 -24.34
CA GLY A 359 -7.37 -16.69 -25.72
C GLY A 359 -7.78 -15.23 -25.83
N ASP A 360 -8.75 -14.93 -26.68
CA ASP A 360 -9.20 -13.56 -26.99
C ASP A 360 -10.28 -13.00 -26.05
N LEU A 361 -10.57 -13.70 -24.94
CA LEU A 361 -11.58 -13.26 -23.96
C LEU A 361 -11.32 -11.83 -23.48
N GLY A 362 -12.30 -10.96 -23.70
CA GLY A 362 -12.29 -9.59 -23.21
C GLY A 362 -11.32 -8.65 -23.92
N LEU A 363 -10.43 -9.11 -24.81
CA LEU A 363 -9.38 -8.25 -25.38
C LEU A 363 -9.92 -7.03 -26.16
N LYS A 364 -11.14 -7.15 -26.69
CA LYS A 364 -11.85 -6.07 -27.40
C LYS A 364 -12.67 -5.15 -26.49
N THR A 365 -13.13 -5.66 -25.35
CA THR A 365 -14.17 -5.04 -24.50
C THR A 365 -13.64 -4.59 -23.13
N LEU A 366 -12.50 -5.10 -22.71
CA LEU A 366 -11.79 -4.65 -21.51
C LEU A 366 -11.35 -3.19 -21.65
N TYR A 367 -11.04 -2.59 -20.51
CA TYR A 367 -10.47 -1.26 -20.41
C TYR A 367 -9.22 -1.32 -19.53
N TYR A 368 -8.06 -1.46 -20.15
CA TYR A 368 -6.76 -1.38 -19.47
C TYR A 368 -6.05 -0.11 -19.87
N ALA A 369 -5.73 0.71 -18.87
CA ALA A 369 -5.18 2.03 -19.10
C ALA A 369 -3.95 2.32 -18.24
N GLU A 370 -2.99 3.03 -18.84
CA GLU A 370 -1.81 3.56 -18.18
C GLU A 370 -1.74 5.09 -18.37
N TYR A 371 -1.38 5.83 -17.30
CA TYR A 371 -1.23 7.29 -17.33
C TYR A 371 -0.07 7.76 -16.46
N ALA A 372 0.86 8.55 -17.01
CA ALA A 372 1.95 9.20 -16.26
C ALA A 372 2.75 8.26 -15.33
N ASN A 373 2.91 6.99 -15.72
CA ASN A 373 3.73 6.03 -14.99
C ASN A 373 5.21 6.30 -15.24
N THR A 374 6.04 5.92 -14.27
CA THR A 374 7.49 6.13 -14.27
C THR A 374 8.23 4.85 -13.88
N GLY A 375 9.54 4.80 -14.07
CA GLY A 375 10.36 3.64 -13.75
C GLY A 375 10.60 2.70 -14.94
N PRO A 376 11.49 1.72 -14.78
CA PRO A 376 12.00 0.93 -15.90
C PRO A 376 10.96 0.02 -16.56
N GLY A 377 9.88 -0.36 -15.86
CA GLY A 377 8.77 -1.15 -16.43
C GLY A 377 7.65 -0.31 -17.03
N ALA A 378 7.73 1.02 -16.98
CA ALA A 378 6.64 1.91 -17.41
C ALA A 378 6.60 2.19 -18.93
N GLY A 379 7.63 1.80 -19.70
CA GLY A 379 7.67 2.04 -21.14
C GLY A 379 6.55 1.32 -21.88
N THR A 380 5.78 2.05 -22.69
CA THR A 380 4.56 1.54 -23.35
C THR A 380 4.73 1.14 -24.82
N SER A 381 5.89 1.38 -25.42
CA SER A 381 6.13 1.15 -26.86
C SER A 381 6.05 -0.32 -27.32
N LYS A 382 6.06 -1.27 -26.37
CA LYS A 382 5.99 -2.72 -26.62
C LYS A 382 4.80 -3.39 -25.93
N ARG A 383 3.83 -2.60 -25.48
CA ARG A 383 2.62 -3.14 -24.85
C ARG A 383 1.80 -3.93 -25.87
N VAL A 384 0.92 -4.77 -25.35
CA VAL A 384 -0.07 -5.51 -26.15
C VAL A 384 -0.85 -4.58 -27.10
N THR A 385 -1.24 -5.09 -28.26
CA THR A 385 -1.98 -4.34 -29.29
C THR A 385 -3.50 -4.54 -29.21
N TRP A 386 -4.01 -4.91 -28.02
CA TRP A 386 -5.43 -5.21 -27.85
C TRP A 386 -6.28 -3.94 -27.97
N PRO A 387 -7.46 -3.98 -28.61
CA PRO A 387 -8.34 -2.80 -28.72
C PRO A 387 -8.76 -2.22 -27.35
N GLY A 388 -8.85 -3.05 -26.32
CA GLY A 388 -9.17 -2.62 -24.95
C GLY A 388 -8.02 -1.97 -24.18
N TYR A 389 -6.78 -2.04 -24.68
CA TYR A 389 -5.61 -1.40 -24.07
C TYR A 389 -5.41 0.01 -24.62
N ARG A 390 -5.00 0.96 -23.76
CA ARG A 390 -4.70 2.33 -24.17
C ARG A 390 -3.77 3.06 -23.19
N VAL A 391 -2.96 3.96 -23.72
CA VAL A 391 -2.32 5.03 -22.93
C VAL A 391 -3.23 6.23 -23.00
N ILE A 392 -3.70 6.70 -21.83
CA ILE A 392 -4.75 7.73 -21.77
C ILE A 392 -4.17 9.12 -21.51
N GLY A 393 -4.92 10.17 -21.84
CA GLY A 393 -4.61 11.54 -21.48
C GLY A 393 -5.22 11.96 -20.13
N GLN A 394 -4.87 13.15 -19.66
CA GLN A 394 -5.29 13.68 -18.36
C GLN A 394 -6.83 13.73 -18.20
N ALA A 395 -7.56 14.17 -19.23
CA ALA A 395 -9.02 14.30 -19.16
C ALA A 395 -9.72 12.96 -18.89
N GLU A 396 -9.24 11.87 -19.51
CA GLU A 396 -9.76 10.52 -19.29
C GLU A 396 -9.28 9.97 -17.93
N ALA A 397 -8.02 10.22 -17.56
CA ALA A 397 -7.47 9.81 -16.27
C ALA A 397 -8.18 10.44 -15.06
N THR A 398 -8.70 11.67 -15.19
CA THR A 398 -9.49 12.36 -14.14
C THR A 398 -10.67 11.51 -13.66
N GLN A 399 -11.30 10.73 -14.55
CA GLN A 399 -12.45 9.88 -14.23
C GLN A 399 -12.11 8.75 -13.25
N PHE A 400 -10.82 8.43 -13.11
CA PHE A 400 -10.31 7.36 -12.24
C PHE A 400 -9.71 7.89 -10.92
N THR A 401 -9.69 9.20 -10.72
CA THR A 401 -9.28 9.81 -9.44
C THR A 401 -10.27 9.48 -8.32
N ALA A 402 -9.81 9.46 -7.06
CA ALA A 402 -10.66 9.09 -5.93
C ALA A 402 -11.91 9.98 -5.79
N GLY A 403 -11.79 11.28 -6.11
CA GLY A 403 -12.90 12.22 -6.05
C GLY A 403 -14.05 11.87 -7.00
N VAL A 404 -13.73 11.36 -8.19
CA VAL A 404 -14.72 11.02 -9.23
C VAL A 404 -15.12 9.56 -9.16
N PHE A 405 -14.15 8.65 -9.24
CA PHE A 405 -14.40 7.22 -9.47
C PHE A 405 -15.18 6.54 -8.34
N ILE A 406 -14.90 6.94 -7.10
CA ILE A 406 -15.55 6.40 -5.90
C ILE A 406 -16.35 7.46 -5.15
N ASP A 407 -16.60 8.62 -5.76
CA ASP A 407 -17.26 9.77 -5.11
C ASP A 407 -16.61 10.11 -3.75
N GLY A 408 -15.26 10.12 -3.70
CA GLY A 408 -14.51 10.18 -2.45
C GLY A 408 -14.85 11.41 -1.58
N MET A 409 -15.24 12.53 -2.19
CA MET A 409 -15.59 13.77 -1.47
C MET A 409 -16.81 13.62 -0.56
N SER A 410 -17.74 12.72 -0.88
CA SER A 410 -18.97 12.56 -0.08
C SER A 410 -18.71 11.80 1.22
N TRP A 411 -17.72 10.89 1.25
CA TRP A 411 -17.54 9.97 2.38
C TRP A 411 -16.13 9.88 2.97
N LEU A 412 -15.04 10.02 2.19
CA LEU A 412 -13.67 9.83 2.71
C LEU A 412 -13.28 10.88 3.75
N LYS A 413 -13.78 12.12 3.64
CA LYS A 413 -13.54 13.19 4.63
C LYS A 413 -13.97 12.80 6.05
N ASN A 414 -14.97 11.94 6.18
CA ASN A 414 -15.52 11.50 7.48
C ASN A 414 -14.72 10.33 8.10
N THR A 415 -13.69 9.85 7.40
CA THR A 415 -12.85 8.72 7.83
C THR A 415 -11.59 9.19 8.56
N GLY A 416 -11.16 10.44 8.36
CA GLY A 416 -9.89 10.95 8.88
C GLY A 416 -8.65 10.36 8.18
N THR A 417 -8.84 9.56 7.12
CA THR A 417 -7.74 8.94 6.37
C THR A 417 -7.15 9.95 5.39
N PRO A 418 -5.81 10.14 5.36
CA PRO A 418 -5.17 10.96 4.33
C PRO A 418 -5.55 10.48 2.94
N ASN A 419 -5.97 11.39 2.06
CA ASN A 419 -6.41 11.06 0.72
C ASN A 419 -6.09 12.22 -0.23
N VAL A 420 -6.02 11.90 -1.51
CA VAL A 420 -5.90 12.89 -2.60
C VAL A 420 -7.11 12.68 -3.51
N MET A 421 -7.92 13.72 -3.73
CA MET A 421 -9.15 13.58 -4.52
C MET A 421 -8.91 13.61 -6.04
N GLY A 422 -7.82 14.22 -6.48
CA GLY A 422 -7.41 14.34 -7.88
C GLY A 422 -6.13 13.57 -8.19
N PHE A 423 -5.26 14.15 -9.03
CA PHE A 423 -3.91 13.67 -9.31
C PHE A 423 -2.97 13.83 -8.11
N ILE A 424 -1.98 12.94 -7.99
CA ILE A 424 -0.98 12.95 -6.90
C ILE A 424 0.25 13.77 -7.29
N LYS A 425 0.61 13.76 -8.58
CA LYS A 425 1.79 14.44 -9.13
C LYS A 425 1.41 15.73 -9.82
#